data_AF-M7ZSN7-F1
#
_entry.id   AF-M7ZSN7-F1
#
_cell.length_a   1.000
_cell.length_b   1.000
_cell.length_c   1.000
_cell.angle_alpha   90.00
_cell.angle_beta   90.00
_cell.angle_gamma   90.00
#
_symmetry.space_group_name_H-M   'P 1'
#
loop_
_entity.id
_entity.type
_entity.pdbx_description
1 polymer ?
#
loop_
_entity_poly.entity_id
_entity_poly.type
_entity_poly.pdbx_seq_one_letter_code
_entity_poly.pdbx_strand_id
1 'polypeptide(L)'
;MADESWRLPSSVQQLAASTQEPPRQYLLREQEPLGGNLAGTEMPEPIPTIDLGLLSASNDAEEAAKLRSALQTWGFFKVSNHGMETSLMDSVMTTSRDFFRLPLEEKRKYSNIIDGKHFQMEGYGTDQVKTQDQRLDWSDRLHLKVEPEDERNLALWPIHPKSFRDDLHEYTLRSKRIKDDVLRAMAKLLELDEDCLVNQFSDRALTFARFNYYPPCPRPDLVLGIKPHSDVYALTVLLMDKDVAGLQFLRDGTWYNVPAVSNYTLLINVGVTMEVAISEPQVNFSHIRVDTDKCMYSSFSPAQIMTNGILKGPVHRVVTNSEKERISVAVFYGLDPEREIGPIAQMLTEDRPARYRKMKVKDFLAAHFEHFSRGERVVDSLRIRSRKKVSLVNFNQDFQEKVMMHVESSRDAHSRLLDENVESCLELSHVDFDFITRVLLGGLQEEKALLKQAFLWSTCVGQ
;
A
#
# COMPACT_ATOMS: atom_id res chain seq x y z
N MET A 1 13.47 12.74 -35.19
CA MET A 1 14.67 12.86 -34.34
C MET A 1 14.66 11.71 -33.37
N ALA A 2 15.20 10.58 -33.82
CA ALA A 2 15.42 9.38 -33.01
C ALA A 2 16.94 9.29 -32.81
N ASP A 3 17.36 8.75 -31.66
CA ASP A 3 18.75 8.53 -31.23
C ASP A 3 19.32 9.54 -30.21
N GLU A 4 18.63 9.72 -29.09
CA GLU A 4 19.36 9.80 -27.81
C GLU A 4 19.09 8.49 -27.08
N SER A 5 20.07 7.58 -27.12
CA SER A 5 20.07 6.38 -26.30
C SER A 5 19.79 6.78 -24.86
N TRP A 6 18.69 6.31 -24.29
CA TRP A 6 18.40 6.39 -22.87
C TRP A 6 19.61 5.88 -22.08
N ARG A 7 20.43 6.80 -21.52
CA ARG A 7 21.58 6.41 -20.72
C ARG A 7 21.06 5.91 -19.38
N LEU A 8 21.44 4.69 -19.01
CA LEU A 8 21.24 4.19 -17.65
C LEU A 8 21.78 5.23 -16.65
N PRO A 9 21.04 5.53 -15.58
CA PRO A 9 21.57 6.38 -14.52
C PRO A 9 22.89 5.80 -14.02
N SER A 10 23.88 6.66 -13.79
CA SER A 10 25.10 6.24 -13.09
C SER A 10 24.74 5.75 -11.70
N SER A 11 25.53 4.83 -11.13
CA SER A 11 25.28 4.38 -9.77
C SER A 11 25.42 5.57 -8.82
N VAL A 12 24.60 5.61 -7.77
CA VAL A 12 24.59 6.74 -6.83
C VAL A 12 25.93 6.83 -6.11
N GLN A 13 26.57 5.70 -5.82
CA GLN A 13 27.92 5.69 -5.24
C GLN A 13 28.96 6.38 -6.15
N GLN A 14 28.85 6.25 -7.48
CA GLN A 14 29.74 6.99 -8.40
C GLN A 14 29.44 8.48 -8.40
N LEU A 15 28.15 8.85 -8.39
CA LEU A 15 27.72 10.25 -8.33
C LEU A 15 28.19 10.92 -7.04
N ALA A 16 28.02 10.25 -5.90
CA ALA A 16 28.46 10.73 -4.59
C ALA A 16 29.98 11.00 -4.55
N ALA A 17 30.79 10.22 -5.27
CA ALA A 17 32.24 10.40 -5.32
C ALA A 17 32.70 11.50 -6.29
N SER A 18 31.85 11.95 -7.22
CA SER A 18 32.26 12.81 -8.34
C SER A 18 31.50 14.13 -8.44
N THR A 19 30.44 14.32 -7.68
CA THR A 19 29.57 15.50 -7.75
C THR A 19 29.59 16.30 -6.45
N GLN A 20 29.55 17.64 -6.55
CA GLN A 20 29.37 18.52 -5.39
C GLN A 20 27.89 18.73 -5.06
N GLU A 21 27.01 18.60 -6.06
CA GLU A 21 25.58 18.72 -5.91
C GLU A 21 24.88 17.61 -6.69
N PRO A 22 23.84 16.97 -6.13
CA PRO A 22 23.06 15.93 -6.79
C PRO A 22 22.45 16.39 -8.13
N PRO A 23 22.42 15.52 -9.16
CA PRO A 23 21.73 15.83 -10.41
C PRO A 23 20.24 16.10 -10.20
N ARG A 24 19.62 16.88 -11.10
CA ARG A 24 18.22 17.32 -11.01
C ARG A 24 17.20 16.20 -10.72
N GLN A 25 17.44 15.00 -11.24
CA GLN A 25 16.56 13.84 -11.06
C GLN A 25 16.48 13.36 -9.60
N TYR A 26 17.47 13.67 -8.77
CA TYR A 26 17.50 13.31 -7.35
C TYR A 26 16.93 14.42 -6.45
N LEU A 27 16.73 15.62 -7.00
CA LEU A 27 16.30 16.78 -6.22
C LEU A 27 14.81 16.71 -5.84
N LEU A 28 14.53 17.10 -4.60
CA LEU A 28 13.19 17.33 -4.07
C LEU A 28 12.45 18.42 -4.86
N ARG A 29 11.09 18.37 -4.90
CA ARG A 29 10.27 19.45 -5.50
C ARG A 29 10.16 20.59 -4.50
N GLU A 30 10.17 21.83 -4.97
CA GLU A 30 9.89 23.03 -4.16
C GLU A 30 8.52 22.98 -3.44
N GLN A 31 7.58 22.16 -3.92
CA GLN A 31 6.21 22.02 -3.39
C GLN A 31 5.96 20.72 -2.59
N GLU A 32 6.98 19.87 -2.37
CA GLU A 32 6.78 18.80 -1.41
C GLU A 32 6.67 19.44 -0.03
N PRO A 33 5.59 19.20 0.74
CA PRO A 33 5.44 19.78 2.06
C PRO A 33 6.56 19.24 2.94
N LEU A 34 7.63 20.03 3.02
CA LEU A 34 8.67 19.95 4.02
C LEU A 34 7.98 20.32 5.34
N GLY A 35 7.33 19.34 5.95
CA GLY A 35 6.99 19.41 7.37
C GLY A 35 8.30 19.48 8.14
N GLY A 36 8.84 20.68 8.33
CA GLY A 36 10.13 20.91 8.98
C GLY A 36 11.32 20.37 8.18
N ASN A 37 12.53 20.61 8.69
CA ASN A 37 13.79 20.08 8.17
C ASN A 37 13.67 18.62 7.70
N LEU A 38 14.49 18.18 6.72
CA LEU A 38 14.64 16.74 6.42
C LEU A 38 15.05 15.93 7.66
N ALA A 39 15.57 16.58 8.69
CA ALA A 39 15.55 16.08 10.05
C ALA A 39 14.09 15.99 10.54
N GLY A 40 13.49 14.80 10.42
CA GLY A 40 12.17 14.52 10.97
C GLY A 40 12.10 14.82 12.46
N THR A 41 10.89 14.87 13.01
CA THR A 41 10.67 15.05 14.45
C THR A 41 11.15 13.82 15.21
N GLU A 42 11.62 14.00 16.45
CA GLU A 42 11.82 12.85 17.34
C GLU A 42 10.51 12.13 17.60
N MET A 43 10.57 10.81 17.71
CA MET A 43 9.39 10.00 17.97
C MET A 43 8.76 10.40 19.32
N PRO A 44 7.44 10.67 19.38
CA PRO A 44 6.78 11.09 20.61
C PRO A 44 6.73 9.97 21.65
N GLU A 45 6.78 8.72 21.18
CA GLU A 45 6.84 7.50 21.95
C GLU A 45 7.80 6.52 21.27
N PRO A 46 8.54 5.68 22.02
CA PRO A 46 9.38 4.66 21.42
C PRO A 46 8.56 3.72 20.55
N ILE A 47 9.15 3.26 19.44
CA ILE A 47 8.55 2.22 18.62
C ILE A 47 8.30 0.98 19.50
N PRO A 48 7.07 0.45 19.55
CA PRO A 48 6.77 -0.76 20.31
C PRO A 48 7.73 -1.88 19.95
N THR A 49 8.35 -2.47 20.98
CA THR A 49 9.23 -3.64 20.82
C THR A 49 8.49 -4.82 21.42
N ILE A 50 8.28 -5.83 20.59
CA ILE A 50 7.49 -7.02 20.88
C ILE A 50 8.43 -8.18 21.15
N ASP A 51 8.28 -8.83 22.29
CA ASP A 51 9.03 -10.04 22.62
C ASP A 51 8.40 -11.25 21.93
N LEU A 52 9.04 -11.71 20.84
CA LEU A 52 8.51 -12.82 20.06
C LEU A 52 8.59 -14.16 20.81
N GLY A 53 9.56 -14.30 21.72
CA GLY A 53 9.69 -15.49 22.56
C GLY A 53 8.52 -15.63 23.52
N LEU A 54 8.12 -14.53 24.17
CA LEU A 54 6.95 -14.51 25.07
C LEU A 54 5.63 -14.73 24.32
N LEU A 55 5.45 -14.08 23.16
CA LEU A 55 4.27 -14.26 22.33
C LEU A 55 4.08 -15.71 21.89
N SER A 56 5.14 -16.36 21.41
CA SER A 56 5.06 -17.72 20.89
C SER A 56 4.95 -18.78 22.00
N ALA A 57 5.64 -18.60 23.13
CA ALA A 57 5.72 -19.64 24.17
C ALA A 57 4.63 -19.57 25.24
N SER A 58 4.14 -18.37 25.56
CA SER A 58 3.26 -18.15 26.72
C SER A 58 1.90 -17.53 26.39
N ASN A 59 1.66 -17.16 25.12
CA ASN A 59 0.51 -16.34 24.71
C ASN A 59 0.32 -15.15 25.66
N ASP A 60 1.43 -14.48 26.03
CA ASP A 60 1.42 -13.42 27.02
C ASP A 60 0.45 -12.30 26.61
N ALA A 61 -0.52 -12.03 27.49
CA ALA A 61 -1.61 -11.10 27.20
C ALA A 61 -1.12 -9.64 27.09
N GLU A 62 -0.05 -9.28 27.79
CA GLU A 62 0.53 -7.95 27.75
C GLU A 62 1.27 -7.72 26.43
N GLU A 63 2.10 -8.67 26.00
CA GLU A 63 2.76 -8.63 24.69
C GLU A 63 1.75 -8.65 23.53
N ALA A 64 0.68 -9.44 23.66
CA ALA A 64 -0.43 -9.45 22.72
C ALA A 64 -1.09 -8.05 22.61
N ALA A 65 -1.32 -7.38 23.75
CA ALA A 65 -1.86 -6.03 23.78
C ALA A 65 -0.90 -4.99 23.15
N LYS A 66 0.42 -5.11 23.38
CA LYS A 66 1.44 -4.27 22.73
C LYS A 66 1.43 -4.43 21.22
N LEU A 67 1.39 -5.68 20.73
CA LEU A 67 1.32 -5.96 19.29
C LEU A 67 0.03 -5.38 18.69
N ARG A 68 -1.12 -5.58 19.34
CA ARG A 68 -2.41 -5.00 18.90
C ARG A 68 -2.31 -3.48 18.79
N SER A 69 -1.77 -2.81 19.81
CA SER A 69 -1.59 -1.36 19.83
C SER A 69 -0.69 -0.90 18.67
N ALA A 70 0.44 -1.56 18.45
CA ALA A 70 1.38 -1.21 17.38
C ALA A 70 0.77 -1.35 15.99
N LEU A 71 0.02 -2.43 15.75
CA LEU A 71 -0.69 -2.66 14.48
C LEU A 71 -1.77 -1.60 14.20
N GLN A 72 -2.44 -1.09 15.24
CA GLN A 72 -3.51 -0.09 15.12
C GLN A 72 -2.99 1.35 14.98
N THR A 73 -1.84 1.66 15.59
CA THR A 73 -1.32 3.04 15.69
C THR A 73 -0.23 3.33 14.67
N TRP A 74 0.70 2.39 14.48
CA TRP A 74 1.91 2.61 13.70
C TRP A 74 1.91 1.79 12.40
N GLY A 75 1.37 0.58 12.41
CA GLY A 75 1.52 -0.36 11.28
C GLY A 75 2.94 -0.94 11.16
N PHE A 76 3.80 -0.66 12.13
CA PHE A 76 5.15 -1.22 12.26
C PHE A 76 5.53 -1.35 13.75
N PHE A 77 6.46 -2.25 14.04
CA PHE A 77 6.96 -2.53 15.39
C PHE A 77 8.33 -3.20 15.31
N LYS A 78 9.09 -3.17 16.41
CA LYS A 78 10.31 -3.97 16.53
C LYS A 78 9.98 -5.33 17.12
N VAL A 79 10.75 -6.34 16.79
CA VAL A 79 10.74 -7.63 17.49
C VAL A 79 12.08 -7.87 18.17
N SER A 80 12.04 -8.39 19.39
CA SER A 80 13.18 -8.91 20.17
C SER A 80 12.97 -10.39 20.47
N ASN A 81 14.01 -11.07 20.96
CA ASN A 81 13.96 -12.49 21.32
C ASN A 81 13.40 -13.39 20.19
N HIS A 82 13.66 -12.99 18.95
CA HIS A 82 13.18 -13.64 17.74
C HIS A 82 14.03 -14.86 17.31
N GLY A 83 14.98 -15.27 18.15
CA GLY A 83 15.78 -16.50 17.96
C GLY A 83 16.79 -16.47 16.81
N MET A 84 17.08 -15.30 16.22
CA MET A 84 18.14 -15.15 15.22
C MET A 84 19.46 -14.85 15.94
N GLU A 85 20.52 -15.57 15.59
CA GLU A 85 21.83 -15.35 16.20
C GLU A 85 22.38 -13.97 15.83
N THR A 86 22.91 -13.24 16.82
CA THR A 86 23.47 -11.90 16.59
C THR A 86 24.68 -11.93 15.66
N SER A 87 25.47 -13.01 15.68
CA SER A 87 26.60 -13.22 14.78
C SER A 87 26.17 -13.31 13.31
N LEU A 88 25.03 -13.95 13.01
CA LEU A 88 24.45 -14.00 11.68
C LEU A 88 24.01 -12.61 11.22
N MET A 89 23.35 -11.84 12.09
CA MET A 89 22.93 -10.47 11.78
C MET A 89 24.13 -9.56 11.46
N ASP A 90 25.20 -9.67 12.27
CA ASP A 90 26.45 -8.96 12.04
C ASP A 90 27.14 -9.41 10.74
N SER A 91 27.14 -10.72 10.45
CA SER A 91 27.71 -11.28 9.23
C SER A 91 26.97 -10.77 8.00
N VAL A 92 25.63 -10.81 7.98
CA VAL A 92 24.79 -10.28 6.90
C VAL A 92 25.08 -8.80 6.65
N MET A 93 25.15 -7.98 7.70
CA MET A 93 25.45 -6.55 7.54
C MET A 93 26.87 -6.31 7.03
N THR A 94 27.84 -7.10 7.49
CA THR A 94 29.24 -7.01 7.06
C THR A 94 29.39 -7.44 5.60
N THR A 95 28.83 -8.58 5.22
CA THR A 95 28.91 -9.08 3.84
C THR A 95 28.19 -8.17 2.85
N SER A 96 27.08 -7.56 3.28
CA SER A 96 26.40 -6.51 2.52
C SER A 96 27.33 -5.31 2.26
N ARG A 97 27.99 -4.80 3.30
CA ARG A 97 28.95 -3.68 3.17
C ARG A 97 30.11 -4.04 2.25
N ASP A 98 30.67 -5.23 2.42
CA ASP A 98 31.78 -5.70 1.60
C ASP A 98 31.39 -5.84 0.13
N PHE A 99 30.19 -6.36 -0.16
CA PHE A 99 29.66 -6.39 -1.53
C PHE A 99 29.60 -4.98 -2.15
N PHE A 100 29.01 -3.99 -1.47
CA PHE A 100 28.89 -2.64 -2.01
C PHE A 100 30.21 -1.88 -2.13
N ARG A 101 31.24 -2.31 -1.38
CA ARG A 101 32.62 -1.79 -1.46
C ARG A 101 33.46 -2.45 -2.57
N LEU A 102 32.97 -3.51 -3.21
CA LEU A 102 33.64 -4.08 -4.37
C LEU A 102 33.76 -3.05 -5.51
N PRO A 103 34.77 -3.18 -6.38
CA PRO A 103 34.87 -2.39 -7.60
C PRO A 103 33.57 -2.46 -8.41
N LEU A 104 33.22 -1.37 -9.08
CA LEU A 104 31.97 -1.30 -9.84
C LEU A 104 31.83 -2.42 -10.89
N GLU A 105 32.92 -2.76 -11.57
CA GLU A 105 32.92 -3.83 -12.57
C GLU A 105 32.61 -5.21 -11.96
N GLU A 106 33.00 -5.44 -10.71
CA GLU A 106 32.63 -6.67 -9.99
C GLU A 106 31.14 -6.68 -9.62
N LYS A 107 30.61 -5.54 -9.18
CA LYS A 107 29.17 -5.40 -8.86
C LYS A 107 28.28 -5.51 -10.09
N ARG A 108 28.74 -4.98 -11.24
CA ARG A 108 28.02 -5.02 -12.52
C ARG A 108 27.83 -6.43 -13.07
N LYS A 109 28.60 -7.43 -12.62
CA LYS A 109 28.35 -8.85 -12.95
C LYS A 109 26.98 -9.33 -12.50
N TYR A 110 26.41 -8.67 -11.48
CA TYR A 110 25.10 -8.98 -10.92
C TYR A 110 24.03 -7.97 -11.38
N SER A 111 24.28 -7.21 -12.45
CA SER A 111 23.44 -6.09 -12.89
C SER A 111 21.97 -6.46 -13.07
N ASN A 112 21.09 -5.55 -12.68
CA ASN A 112 19.66 -5.61 -12.98
C ASN A 112 19.31 -5.06 -14.38
N ILE A 113 20.31 -4.76 -15.19
CA ILE A 113 20.17 -4.40 -16.59
C ILE A 113 20.85 -5.44 -17.46
N ILE A 114 20.07 -6.11 -18.30
CA ILE A 114 20.49 -7.10 -19.29
C ILE A 114 20.91 -6.38 -20.58
N ASP A 115 22.06 -6.77 -21.13
CA ASP A 115 22.65 -6.22 -22.36
C ASP A 115 22.80 -4.69 -22.36
N GLY A 116 22.88 -4.08 -21.17
CA GLY A 116 22.96 -2.64 -20.98
C GLY A 116 21.69 -1.86 -21.37
N LYS A 117 20.56 -2.53 -21.61
CA LYS A 117 19.32 -1.88 -22.09
C LYS A 117 18.05 -2.35 -21.38
N HIS A 118 17.93 -3.63 -21.05
CA HIS A 118 16.67 -4.20 -20.57
C HIS A 118 16.68 -4.33 -19.05
N PHE A 119 15.74 -3.65 -18.39
CA PHE A 119 15.57 -3.77 -16.95
C PHE A 119 14.98 -5.12 -16.56
N GLN A 120 15.56 -5.73 -15.53
CA GLN A 120 14.99 -6.83 -14.77
C GLN A 120 14.87 -6.44 -13.29
N MET A 121 13.93 -7.04 -12.58
CA MET A 121 13.68 -6.70 -11.18
C MET A 121 14.88 -7.06 -10.28
N GLU A 122 15.42 -8.27 -10.48
CA GLU A 122 16.54 -8.81 -9.71
C GLU A 122 17.89 -8.23 -10.15
N GLY A 123 18.87 -8.21 -9.24
CA GLY A 123 20.23 -7.77 -9.48
C GLY A 123 20.63 -6.47 -8.80
N TYR A 124 21.85 -6.04 -9.07
CA TYR A 124 22.49 -4.81 -8.62
C TYR A 124 22.17 -3.64 -9.54
N GLY A 125 21.79 -2.50 -8.98
CA GLY A 125 21.54 -1.27 -9.71
C GLY A 125 20.49 -0.39 -9.02
N THR A 126 19.78 0.41 -9.80
CA THR A 126 18.67 1.25 -9.33
C THR A 126 17.33 0.63 -9.69
N ASP A 127 16.24 1.15 -9.12
CA ASP A 127 14.90 0.76 -9.58
C ASP A 127 14.59 1.26 -11.00
N GLN A 128 13.54 0.71 -11.60
CA GLN A 128 13.18 0.99 -12.99
C GLN A 128 12.93 2.49 -13.19
N VAL A 129 13.57 3.05 -14.22
CA VAL A 129 13.33 4.42 -14.65
C VAL A 129 12.53 4.41 -15.94
N LYS A 130 11.32 4.97 -15.88
CA LYS A 130 10.33 4.94 -16.97
C LYS A 130 10.34 6.22 -17.81
N THR A 131 10.65 7.37 -17.20
CA THR A 131 10.63 8.67 -17.87
C THR A 131 11.88 9.50 -17.54
N GLN A 132 12.27 10.41 -18.44
CA GLN A 132 13.47 11.26 -18.30
C GLN A 132 13.42 12.20 -17.08
N ASP A 133 12.22 12.62 -16.74
CA ASP A 133 11.90 13.51 -15.64
C ASP A 133 11.54 12.75 -14.35
N GLN A 134 11.61 11.40 -14.37
CA GLN A 134 11.35 10.59 -13.18
C GLN A 134 12.34 10.93 -12.07
N ARG A 135 11.81 11.04 -10.86
CA ARG A 135 12.64 11.16 -9.66
C ARG A 135 13.34 9.87 -9.30
N LEU A 136 14.62 10.01 -8.97
CA LEU A 136 15.47 8.93 -8.57
C LEU A 136 15.81 9.01 -7.08
N ASP A 137 15.98 7.84 -6.49
CA ASP A 137 16.34 7.67 -5.09
C ASP A 137 17.86 7.74 -4.96
N TRP A 138 18.39 8.41 -3.92
CA TRP A 138 19.82 8.47 -3.61
C TRP A 138 20.27 7.17 -2.93
N SER A 139 20.09 6.05 -3.62
CA SER A 139 20.53 4.73 -3.17
C SER A 139 20.91 3.83 -4.35
N ASP A 140 21.85 2.93 -4.09
CA ASP A 140 22.09 1.75 -4.90
C ASP A 140 21.48 0.54 -4.17
N ARG A 141 21.03 -0.48 -4.91
CA ARG A 141 20.46 -1.69 -4.30
C ARG A 141 20.93 -2.98 -4.97
N LEU A 142 20.85 -4.07 -4.24
CA LEU A 142 20.90 -5.44 -4.76
C LEU A 142 19.59 -6.11 -4.35
N HIS A 143 18.81 -6.58 -5.32
CA HIS A 143 17.50 -7.18 -5.10
C HIS A 143 17.49 -8.61 -5.62
N LEU A 144 17.21 -9.59 -4.76
CA LEU A 144 17.35 -11.01 -5.10
C LEU A 144 16.07 -11.76 -4.76
N LYS A 145 15.58 -12.60 -5.68
CA LYS A 145 14.53 -13.55 -5.36
C LYS A 145 15.11 -14.66 -4.49
N VAL A 146 14.44 -14.94 -3.37
CA VAL A 146 14.83 -15.96 -2.40
C VAL A 146 13.77 -17.05 -2.23
N GLU A 147 12.50 -16.77 -2.57
CA GLU A 147 11.47 -17.79 -2.75
C GLU A 147 10.61 -17.49 -3.98
N PRO A 148 10.10 -18.53 -4.66
CA PRO A 148 10.33 -19.94 -4.38
C PRO A 148 11.74 -20.42 -4.78
N GLU A 149 12.19 -21.54 -4.20
CA GLU A 149 13.57 -22.02 -4.31
C GLU A 149 13.97 -22.43 -5.73
N ASP A 150 13.05 -23.08 -6.45
CA ASP A 150 13.21 -23.51 -7.84
C ASP A 150 13.28 -22.35 -8.84
N GLU A 151 12.87 -21.15 -8.44
CA GLU A 151 12.93 -19.94 -9.27
C GLU A 151 14.10 -19.00 -8.94
N ARG A 152 15.00 -19.37 -8.02
CA ARG A 152 16.14 -18.53 -7.64
C ARG A 152 17.13 -18.40 -8.80
N ASN A 153 17.44 -17.17 -9.18
CA ASN A 153 18.52 -16.91 -10.13
C ASN A 153 19.88 -16.82 -9.43
N LEU A 154 20.51 -17.98 -9.21
CA LEU A 154 21.82 -18.06 -8.54
C LEU A 154 22.96 -17.37 -9.30
N ALA A 155 22.80 -17.05 -10.59
CA ALA A 155 23.79 -16.25 -11.32
C ALA A 155 23.85 -14.80 -10.81
N LEU A 156 22.72 -14.28 -10.29
CA LEU A 156 22.64 -12.94 -9.70
C LEU A 156 23.04 -12.89 -8.23
N TRP A 157 23.23 -14.04 -7.58
CA TRP A 157 23.67 -14.11 -6.18
C TRP A 157 25.19 -13.91 -6.09
N PRO A 158 25.68 -12.87 -5.39
CA PRO A 158 27.12 -12.63 -5.24
C PRO A 158 27.90 -13.84 -4.73
N ILE A 159 29.07 -14.08 -5.32
CA ILE A 159 30.03 -15.11 -4.86
C ILE A 159 31.08 -14.45 -3.93
N HIS A 160 31.23 -13.13 -4.03
CA HIS A 160 32.08 -12.33 -3.18
C HIS A 160 31.24 -11.28 -2.44
N PRO A 161 31.40 -11.14 -1.12
CA PRO A 161 32.27 -11.94 -0.24
C PRO A 161 31.83 -13.42 -0.15
N LYS A 162 32.77 -14.33 0.20
CA LYS A 162 32.55 -15.79 0.11
C LYS A 162 31.34 -16.27 0.90
N SER A 163 31.06 -15.67 2.06
CA SER A 163 29.94 -16.04 2.92
C SER A 163 28.60 -15.47 2.45
N PHE A 164 28.54 -14.61 1.42
CA PHE A 164 27.32 -13.89 1.04
C PHE A 164 26.12 -14.83 0.80
N ARG A 165 26.32 -15.92 0.06
CA ARG A 165 25.23 -16.84 -0.29
C ARG A 165 24.74 -17.63 0.91
N ASP A 166 25.66 -18.10 1.74
CA ASP A 166 25.36 -18.88 2.93
C ASP A 166 24.65 -18.01 3.97
N ASP A 167 25.16 -16.79 4.20
CA ASP A 167 24.55 -15.77 5.06
C ASP A 167 23.14 -15.42 4.58
N LEU A 168 22.95 -15.18 3.27
CA LEU A 168 21.64 -14.89 2.69
C LEU A 168 20.67 -16.06 2.87
N HIS A 169 21.12 -17.30 2.64
CA HIS A 169 20.28 -18.48 2.82
C HIS A 169 19.84 -18.64 4.28
N GLU A 170 20.78 -18.62 5.22
CA GLU A 170 20.47 -18.78 6.63
C GLU A 170 19.63 -17.61 7.16
N TYR A 171 19.95 -16.36 6.78
CA TYR A 171 19.20 -15.18 7.18
C TYR A 171 17.74 -15.23 6.70
N THR A 172 17.50 -15.64 5.46
CA THR A 172 16.14 -15.73 4.92
C THR A 172 15.36 -16.88 5.52
N LEU A 173 16.01 -18.01 5.82
CA LEU A 173 15.43 -19.12 6.57
C LEU A 173 14.97 -18.69 7.97
N ARG A 174 15.82 -17.96 8.71
CA ARG A 174 15.47 -17.43 10.03
C ARG A 174 14.39 -16.36 9.96
N SER A 175 14.48 -15.45 9.00
CA SER A 175 13.48 -14.41 8.77
C SER A 175 12.11 -15.02 8.46
N LYS A 176 12.06 -16.14 7.72
CA LYS A 176 10.80 -16.84 7.40
C LYS A 176 10.10 -17.35 8.66
N ARG A 177 10.85 -17.94 9.60
CA ARG A 177 10.30 -18.38 10.90
C ARG A 177 9.73 -17.19 11.68
N ILE A 178 10.46 -16.08 11.74
CA ILE A 178 10.02 -14.85 12.41
C ILE A 178 8.73 -14.32 11.77
N LYS A 179 8.64 -14.30 10.44
CA LYS A 179 7.43 -13.93 9.70
C LYS A 179 6.27 -14.86 10.07
N ASP A 180 6.46 -16.17 10.08
CA ASP A 180 5.41 -17.13 10.44
C ASP A 180 4.91 -16.92 11.88
N ASP A 181 5.81 -16.73 12.84
CA ASP A 181 5.45 -16.48 14.25
C ASP A 181 4.69 -15.16 14.43
N VAL A 182 5.12 -14.09 13.75
CA VAL A 182 4.39 -12.82 13.73
C VAL A 182 3.00 -13.00 13.12
N LEU A 183 2.87 -13.72 12.01
CA LEU A 183 1.58 -13.97 11.37
C LEU A 183 0.64 -14.81 12.26
N ARG A 184 1.14 -15.82 12.97
CA ARG A 184 0.35 -16.58 13.95
C ARG A 184 -0.10 -15.71 15.12
N ALA A 185 0.82 -14.91 15.67
CA ALA A 185 0.49 -13.97 16.74
C ALA A 185 -0.56 -12.94 16.30
N MET A 186 -0.44 -12.43 15.07
CA MET A 186 -1.47 -11.64 14.44
C MET A 186 -2.77 -12.44 14.41
N ALA A 187 -2.85 -13.60 13.75
CA ALA A 187 -4.06 -14.42 13.63
C ALA A 187 -4.79 -14.64 14.98
N LYS A 188 -4.05 -14.93 16.05
CA LYS A 188 -4.61 -15.05 17.41
C LYS A 188 -5.25 -13.76 17.92
N LEU A 189 -4.61 -12.59 17.71
CA LEU A 189 -5.20 -11.29 18.06
C LEU A 189 -6.49 -11.00 17.29
N LEU A 190 -6.66 -11.65 16.14
CA LEU A 190 -7.81 -11.54 15.26
C LEU A 190 -8.90 -12.54 15.60
N GLU A 191 -8.64 -13.43 16.57
CA GLU A 191 -9.50 -14.56 16.93
C GLU A 191 -9.77 -15.48 15.73
N LEU A 192 -8.73 -15.68 14.90
CA LEU A 192 -8.76 -16.57 13.75
C LEU A 192 -8.03 -17.87 14.05
N ASP A 193 -8.20 -18.83 13.15
CA ASP A 193 -7.33 -20.00 13.09
C ASP A 193 -5.85 -19.57 13.02
N GLU A 194 -5.01 -20.19 13.83
CA GLU A 194 -3.63 -19.75 14.09
C GLU A 194 -2.80 -19.71 12.81
N ASP A 195 -2.97 -20.68 11.92
CA ASP A 195 -2.23 -20.76 10.67
C ASP A 195 -2.95 -20.05 9.51
N CYS A 196 -4.10 -19.40 9.73
CA CYS A 196 -4.90 -18.83 8.66
C CYS A 196 -4.14 -17.79 7.84
N LEU A 197 -3.29 -16.98 8.48
CA LEU A 197 -2.49 -15.94 7.83
C LEU A 197 -1.23 -16.52 7.17
N VAL A 198 -0.63 -17.55 7.78
CA VAL A 198 0.53 -18.26 7.24
C VAL A 198 0.15 -19.00 5.96
N ASN A 199 -1.00 -19.67 5.96
CA ASN A 199 -1.54 -20.43 4.82
C ASN A 199 -1.92 -19.57 3.61
N GLN A 200 -1.79 -18.24 3.72
CA GLN A 200 -1.99 -17.33 2.59
C GLN A 200 -0.81 -17.31 1.63
N PHE A 201 0.36 -17.68 2.14
CA PHE A 201 1.60 -17.78 1.40
C PHE A 201 1.71 -19.21 0.85
N SER A 202 1.37 -19.40 -0.43
CA SER A 202 1.54 -20.68 -1.12
C SER A 202 3.03 -21.01 -1.33
N ASP A 203 3.31 -22.20 -1.85
CA ASP A 203 4.61 -22.60 -2.37
C ASP A 203 5.10 -21.71 -3.53
N ARG A 204 4.20 -20.92 -4.14
CA ARG A 204 4.50 -19.93 -5.20
C ARG A 204 4.52 -18.49 -4.71
N ALA A 205 4.43 -18.27 -3.40
CA ALA A 205 4.60 -16.95 -2.82
C ALA A 205 6.00 -16.40 -3.12
N LEU A 206 6.06 -15.14 -3.55
CA LEU A 206 7.34 -14.50 -3.88
C LEU A 206 7.97 -13.87 -2.63
N THR A 207 9.20 -14.25 -2.33
CA THR A 207 10.01 -13.61 -1.29
C THR A 207 11.25 -13.00 -1.92
N PHE A 208 11.54 -11.74 -1.60
CA PHE A 208 12.73 -11.04 -2.07
C PHE A 208 13.57 -10.50 -0.92
N ALA A 209 14.89 -10.63 -1.02
CA ALA A 209 15.84 -9.91 -0.18
C ALA A 209 16.34 -8.66 -0.92
N ARG A 210 16.26 -7.50 -0.29
CA ARG A 210 16.75 -6.22 -0.80
C ARG A 210 17.82 -5.66 0.12
N PHE A 211 19.02 -5.57 -0.40
CA PHE A 211 20.14 -4.90 0.24
C PHE A 211 20.17 -3.46 -0.28
N ASN A 212 19.97 -2.50 0.62
CA ASN A 212 19.99 -1.09 0.28
C ASN A 212 21.29 -0.45 0.75
N TYR A 213 21.93 0.32 -0.12
CA TYR A 213 23.12 1.09 0.16
C TYR A 213 22.88 2.57 -0.09
N TYR A 214 23.06 3.38 0.95
CA TYR A 214 22.90 4.83 0.90
C TYR A 214 24.28 5.47 1.07
N PRO A 215 24.92 5.93 -0.01
CA PRO A 215 26.18 6.65 0.09
C PRO A 215 25.97 8.02 0.76
N PRO A 216 27.01 8.58 1.42
CA PRO A 216 26.99 9.97 1.86
C PRO A 216 26.62 10.91 0.71
N CYS A 217 25.82 11.93 0.99
CA CYS A 217 25.42 12.95 0.03
C CYS A 217 26.02 14.30 0.42
N PRO A 218 26.66 15.04 -0.51
CA PRO A 218 27.15 16.40 -0.25
C PRO A 218 26.04 17.39 0.14
N ARG A 219 24.81 17.16 -0.38
CA ARG A 219 23.62 17.97 -0.13
C ARG A 219 22.46 17.08 0.32
N PRO A 220 22.55 16.49 1.52
CA PRO A 220 21.52 15.58 2.02
C PRO A 220 20.20 16.32 2.24
N ASP A 221 20.24 17.65 2.31
CA ASP A 221 19.09 18.56 2.39
C ASP A 221 18.26 18.64 1.08
N LEU A 222 18.74 18.08 -0.02
CA LEU A 222 18.10 18.17 -1.32
C LEU A 222 17.58 16.84 -1.87
N VAL A 223 17.87 15.71 -1.21
CA VAL A 223 17.59 14.37 -1.76
C VAL A 223 16.96 13.46 -0.71
N LEU A 224 16.40 12.35 -1.17
CA LEU A 224 15.99 11.23 -0.32
C LEU A 224 16.73 9.97 -0.72
N GLY A 225 17.15 9.19 0.27
CA GLY A 225 17.67 7.84 0.05
C GLY A 225 16.62 6.91 -0.55
N ILE A 226 15.36 7.02 -0.10
CA ILE A 226 14.17 6.46 -0.76
C ILE A 226 13.01 7.43 -0.57
N LYS A 227 12.29 7.75 -1.65
CA LYS A 227 11.07 8.57 -1.65
C LYS A 227 9.94 8.01 -0.76
N PRO A 228 8.98 8.85 -0.35
CA PRO A 228 7.81 8.40 0.44
C PRO A 228 7.04 7.28 -0.24
N HIS A 229 6.81 6.18 0.48
CA HIS A 229 6.05 5.03 -0.02
C HIS A 229 5.49 4.17 1.11
N SER A 230 4.65 3.21 0.74
CA SER A 230 4.24 2.10 1.61
C SER A 230 4.66 0.81 0.93
N ASP A 231 5.15 -0.17 1.70
CA ASP A 231 5.58 -1.46 1.16
C ASP A 231 4.41 -2.16 0.49
N VAL A 232 4.60 -2.66 -0.73
CA VAL A 232 3.52 -3.32 -1.47
C VAL A 232 3.26 -4.74 -0.97
N TYR A 233 4.29 -5.41 -0.47
CA TYR A 233 4.25 -6.80 -0.02
C TYR A 233 3.36 -6.98 1.22
N ALA A 234 3.15 -8.21 1.68
CA ALA A 234 2.29 -8.44 2.84
C ALA A 234 2.98 -8.07 4.15
N LEU A 235 4.24 -8.48 4.31
CA LEU A 235 5.05 -8.19 5.48
C LEU A 235 6.50 -7.92 5.05
N THR A 236 7.17 -7.01 5.74
CA THR A 236 8.60 -6.75 5.58
C THR A 236 9.32 -7.00 6.90
N VAL A 237 10.40 -7.78 6.86
CA VAL A 237 11.37 -7.92 7.96
C VAL A 237 12.60 -7.10 7.61
N LEU A 238 12.89 -6.06 8.39
CA LEU A 238 13.98 -5.12 8.13
C LEU A 238 15.07 -5.22 9.20
N LEU A 239 16.28 -5.55 8.74
CA LEU A 239 17.53 -5.39 9.48
C LEU A 239 18.09 -3.98 9.21
N MET A 240 18.13 -3.17 10.25
CA MET A 240 18.58 -1.78 10.19
C MET A 240 20.07 -1.64 10.50
N ASP A 241 20.69 -0.58 9.99
CA ASP A 241 22.02 -0.18 10.44
C ASP A 241 22.03 0.10 11.95
N LYS A 242 23.09 -0.35 12.61
CA LYS A 242 23.28 -0.18 14.04
C LYS A 242 23.82 1.21 14.41
N ASP A 243 24.54 1.84 13.49
CA ASP A 243 25.28 3.08 13.76
C ASP A 243 24.68 4.30 13.04
N VAL A 244 23.90 4.08 11.97
CA VAL A 244 23.44 5.16 11.08
C VAL A 244 21.92 5.14 10.90
N ALA A 245 21.25 6.12 11.49
CA ALA A 245 19.81 6.34 11.33
C ALA A 245 19.48 6.85 9.91
N GLY A 246 18.19 6.80 9.55
CA GLY A 246 17.75 7.36 8.26
C GLY A 246 16.33 7.00 7.87
N LEU A 247 15.74 5.97 8.47
CA LEU A 247 14.34 5.64 8.24
C LEU A 247 13.42 6.67 8.92
N GLN A 248 12.38 7.11 8.23
CA GLN A 248 11.36 8.01 8.76
C GLN A 248 9.96 7.49 8.43
N PHE A 249 9.03 7.61 9.37
CA PHE A 249 7.62 7.27 9.17
C PHE A 249 6.74 8.53 9.21
N LEU A 250 5.72 8.56 8.37
CA LEU A 250 4.72 9.62 8.35
C LEU A 250 3.52 9.21 9.22
N ARG A 251 3.23 10.00 10.25
CA ARG A 251 2.06 9.85 11.11
C ARG A 251 1.42 11.22 11.35
N ASP A 252 0.11 11.31 11.11
CA ASP A 252 -0.69 12.54 11.30
C ASP A 252 -0.06 13.77 10.61
N GLY A 253 0.44 13.59 9.39
CA GLY A 253 1.09 14.63 8.59
C GLY A 253 2.52 15.00 9.03
N THR A 254 3.05 14.35 10.07
CA THR A 254 4.38 14.61 10.62
C THR A 254 5.34 13.45 10.33
N TRP A 255 6.55 13.76 9.88
CA TRP A 255 7.61 12.79 9.66
C TRP A 255 8.40 12.58 10.97
N TYR A 256 8.52 11.33 11.42
CA TYR A 256 9.25 10.97 12.63
C TYR A 256 10.48 10.12 12.33
N ASN A 257 11.60 10.43 12.98
CA ASN A 257 12.87 9.71 12.84
C ASN A 257 12.86 8.39 13.59
N VAL A 258 13.21 7.30 12.90
CA VAL A 258 13.51 6.03 13.53
C VAL A 258 14.99 6.01 13.94
N PRO A 259 15.30 5.86 15.24
CA PRO A 259 16.68 5.78 15.69
C PRO A 259 17.37 4.53 15.14
N ALA A 260 18.70 4.59 15.00
CA ALA A 260 19.51 3.43 14.69
C ALA A 260 19.33 2.34 15.75
N VAL A 261 19.47 1.08 15.36
CA VAL A 261 19.14 -0.07 16.22
C VAL A 261 20.39 -0.65 16.86
N SER A 262 20.57 -0.48 18.16
CA SER A 262 21.73 -1.03 18.89
C SER A 262 21.50 -2.44 19.47
N ASN A 263 20.26 -2.94 19.50
CA ASN A 263 19.88 -4.09 20.34
C ASN A 263 19.50 -5.34 19.53
N TYR A 264 20.03 -5.50 18.32
CA TYR A 264 19.74 -6.64 17.44
C TYR A 264 18.24 -6.93 17.24
N THR A 265 17.38 -5.91 17.33
CA THR A 265 15.95 -6.05 17.03
C THR A 265 15.72 -5.94 15.53
N LEU A 266 14.72 -6.65 15.01
CA LEU A 266 14.26 -6.49 13.62
C LEU A 266 13.04 -5.58 13.59
N LEU A 267 12.95 -4.69 12.60
CA LEU A 267 11.75 -3.89 12.38
C LEU A 267 10.80 -4.65 11.45
N ILE A 268 9.56 -4.82 11.89
CA ILE A 268 8.48 -5.43 11.13
C ILE A 268 7.59 -4.32 10.60
N ASN A 269 7.31 -4.34 9.29
CA ASN A 269 6.38 -3.45 8.64
C ASN A 269 5.24 -4.25 8.00
N VAL A 270 4.00 -3.84 8.24
CA VAL A 270 2.83 -4.40 7.54
C VAL A 270 2.66 -3.67 6.21
N GLY A 271 2.65 -4.40 5.10
CA GLY A 271 2.52 -3.77 3.80
C GLY A 271 1.07 -3.66 3.29
N VAL A 272 0.92 -2.95 2.17
CA VAL A 272 -0.36 -2.60 1.56
C VAL A 272 -1.15 -3.83 1.11
N THR A 273 -0.50 -4.94 0.78
CA THR A 273 -1.22 -6.19 0.47
C THR A 273 -2.12 -6.61 1.65
N MET A 274 -1.62 -6.51 2.90
CA MET A 274 -2.41 -6.81 4.11
C MET A 274 -3.49 -5.75 4.39
N GLU A 275 -3.32 -4.52 3.92
CA GLU A 275 -4.35 -3.46 3.98
C GLU A 275 -5.53 -3.75 3.03
N VAL A 276 -5.22 -4.24 1.82
CA VAL A 276 -6.20 -4.51 0.75
C VAL A 276 -6.92 -5.84 0.94
N ALA A 277 -6.23 -6.92 1.35
CA ALA A 277 -6.82 -8.25 1.31
C ALA A 277 -6.06 -9.36 2.03
N ILE A 278 -6.86 -10.35 2.48
CA ILE A 278 -6.56 -11.77 2.32
C ILE A 278 -7.86 -12.45 1.86
N SER A 279 -8.00 -12.88 0.62
CA SER A 279 -9.18 -13.67 0.21
C SER A 279 -9.14 -15.07 0.84
N GLU A 280 -10.29 -15.62 1.26
CA GLU A 280 -10.36 -17.01 1.74
C GLU A 280 -9.72 -17.97 0.72
N PRO A 281 -8.98 -19.00 1.16
CA PRO A 281 -8.80 -20.19 0.34
C PRO A 281 -10.20 -20.73 -0.02
N GLN A 282 -10.37 -21.26 -1.22
CA GLN A 282 -11.57 -22.03 -1.58
C GLN A 282 -11.62 -23.30 -0.71
N VAL A 283 -12.02 -23.18 0.56
CA VAL A 283 -12.27 -24.34 1.42
C VAL A 283 -13.60 -24.92 0.97
N ASN A 284 -13.53 -26.09 0.34
CA ASN A 284 -14.71 -26.84 -0.02
C ASN A 284 -15.37 -27.33 1.28
N PHE A 285 -16.44 -26.67 1.73
CA PHE A 285 -17.17 -26.99 2.97
C PHE A 285 -17.97 -28.30 2.90
N SER A 286 -17.49 -29.34 2.22
CA SER A 286 -18.22 -30.61 2.11
C SER A 286 -18.08 -31.52 3.33
N HIS A 287 -17.18 -31.24 4.29
CA HIS A 287 -16.90 -32.17 5.40
C HIS A 287 -16.78 -31.59 6.82
N ILE A 288 -17.10 -30.32 7.06
CA ILE A 288 -17.17 -29.80 8.44
C ILE A 288 -18.60 -29.93 8.94
N ARG A 289 -18.87 -30.96 9.77
CA ARG A 289 -20.05 -30.97 10.63
C ARG A 289 -19.83 -29.91 11.71
N VAL A 290 -20.50 -28.77 11.57
CA VAL A 290 -20.62 -27.78 12.63
C VAL A 290 -21.54 -28.37 13.70
N ASP A 291 -20.96 -28.75 14.83
CA ASP A 291 -21.71 -29.08 16.04
C ASP A 291 -22.30 -27.76 16.57
N THR A 292 -23.62 -27.59 16.41
CA THR A 292 -24.31 -26.30 16.61
C THR A 292 -24.69 -26.04 18.07
N ASP A 293 -24.28 -26.91 19.01
CA ASP A 293 -24.76 -26.86 20.40
C ASP A 293 -23.75 -26.32 21.44
N LYS A 294 -22.65 -25.70 21.00
CA LYS A 294 -21.73 -25.00 21.93
C LYS A 294 -21.17 -23.69 21.38
N CYS A 295 -22.03 -22.68 21.22
CA CYS A 295 -21.58 -21.30 21.28
C CYS A 295 -22.74 -20.37 21.69
N MET A 296 -23.12 -20.43 22.97
CA MET A 296 -23.94 -19.38 23.57
C MET A 296 -23.04 -18.23 24.04
N TYR A 297 -23.32 -17.04 23.52
CA TYR A 297 -23.06 -15.74 24.14
C TYR A 297 -21.72 -15.57 24.89
N SER A 298 -20.67 -15.22 24.17
CA SER A 298 -19.76 -14.18 24.66
C SER A 298 -19.96 -12.92 23.84
N SER A 299 -20.12 -11.82 24.54
CA SER A 299 -20.31 -10.47 24.05
C SER A 299 -19.07 -10.03 23.26
N PHE A 300 -19.01 -10.33 21.96
CA PHE A 300 -17.85 -10.01 21.12
C PHE A 300 -17.84 -8.54 20.71
N SER A 301 -16.74 -7.85 21.03
CA SER A 301 -16.50 -6.45 20.66
C SER A 301 -16.13 -6.32 19.17
N PRO A 302 -16.32 -5.14 18.53
CA PRO A 302 -16.08 -4.92 17.08
C PRO A 302 -14.62 -5.00 16.58
N ALA A 303 -13.73 -5.66 17.31
CA ALA A 303 -12.28 -5.65 17.09
C ALA A 303 -11.76 -6.89 16.34
N GLN A 304 -12.32 -7.19 15.16
CA GLN A 304 -11.74 -8.17 14.23
C GLN A 304 -10.87 -7.45 13.19
N ILE A 305 -9.54 -7.64 13.29
CA ILE A 305 -8.54 -6.97 12.45
C ILE A 305 -8.22 -7.85 11.19
N MET A 306 -9.05 -7.87 10.14
CA MET A 306 -8.61 -8.22 8.75
C MET A 306 -9.42 -7.43 7.72
N THR A 307 -8.86 -6.34 7.19
CA THR A 307 -9.45 -5.13 7.76
C THR A 307 -10.22 -4.16 6.89
N ASN A 308 -10.17 -4.24 5.55
CA ASN A 308 -10.79 -3.17 4.75
C ASN A 308 -10.23 -1.78 5.19
N GLY A 309 -8.91 -1.72 5.49
CA GLY A 309 -8.18 -0.51 5.89
C GLY A 309 -8.04 -0.20 7.40
N ILE A 310 -8.14 -1.18 8.30
CA ILE A 310 -7.79 -1.04 9.75
C ILE A 310 -6.29 -1.27 9.95
N LEU A 311 -5.68 -2.29 9.31
CA LEU A 311 -4.23 -2.35 9.13
C LEU A 311 -3.89 -1.41 7.99
N LYS A 312 -2.96 -0.48 8.25
CA LYS A 312 -2.50 0.47 7.26
C LYS A 312 -1.04 0.20 6.97
N GLY A 313 -0.69 0.12 5.69
CA GLY A 313 0.71 0.16 5.30
C GLY A 313 1.26 1.54 5.59
N PRO A 314 2.14 1.72 6.59
CA PRO A 314 2.62 3.04 6.97
C PRO A 314 3.40 3.66 5.81
N VAL A 315 3.23 4.97 5.65
CA VAL A 315 4.05 5.72 4.70
C VAL A 315 5.39 5.99 5.37
N HIS A 316 6.46 5.65 4.67
CA HIS A 316 7.81 5.82 5.16
C HIS A 316 8.74 6.28 4.04
N ARG A 317 9.88 6.85 4.43
CA ARG A 317 10.94 7.29 3.53
C ARG A 317 12.29 7.04 4.17
N VAL A 318 13.35 7.15 3.38
CA VAL A 318 14.72 7.11 3.91
C VAL A 318 15.42 8.41 3.57
N VAL A 319 15.94 9.09 4.58
CA VAL A 319 16.84 10.23 4.42
C VAL A 319 18.30 9.76 4.39
N THR A 320 19.16 10.57 3.80
CA THR A 320 20.61 10.35 3.79
C THR A 320 21.32 11.40 4.66
N ASN A 321 22.63 11.31 4.77
CA ASN A 321 23.48 12.23 5.51
C ASN A 321 24.77 12.49 4.71
N SER A 322 25.59 13.45 5.15
CA SER A 322 26.82 13.85 4.46
C SER A 322 28.09 13.14 4.92
N GLU A 323 28.02 12.30 5.96
CA GLU A 323 29.21 11.81 6.67
C GLU A 323 29.45 10.31 6.50
N LYS A 324 28.41 9.49 6.60
CA LYS A 324 28.50 8.03 6.72
C LYS A 324 27.56 7.33 5.76
N GLU A 325 28.05 6.27 5.12
CA GLU A 325 27.18 5.36 4.40
C GLU A 325 26.23 4.64 5.37
N ARG A 326 25.04 4.30 4.88
CA ARG A 326 24.07 3.48 5.61
C ARG A 326 23.76 2.23 4.81
N ILE A 327 23.59 1.10 5.49
CA ILE A 327 23.06 -0.13 4.89
C ILE A 327 21.79 -0.58 5.61
N SER A 328 20.90 -1.23 4.87
CA SER A 328 19.82 -2.02 5.49
C SER A 328 19.49 -3.22 4.61
N VAL A 329 19.01 -4.30 5.22
CA VAL A 329 18.58 -5.51 4.52
C VAL A 329 17.12 -5.77 4.82
N ALA A 330 16.26 -5.67 3.80
CA ALA A 330 14.84 -5.93 3.89
C ALA A 330 14.51 -7.28 3.26
N VAL A 331 13.70 -8.09 3.93
CA VAL A 331 13.08 -9.29 3.34
C VAL A 331 11.59 -9.00 3.17
N PHE A 332 11.14 -9.03 1.93
CA PHE A 332 9.77 -8.76 1.54
C PHE A 332 9.02 -10.07 1.28
N TYR A 333 7.92 -10.28 2.00
CA TYR A 333 7.06 -11.46 1.85
C TYR A 333 5.83 -11.09 1.04
N GLY A 334 5.82 -11.48 -0.23
CA GLY A 334 4.69 -11.35 -1.14
C GLY A 334 3.77 -12.55 -1.13
N LEU A 335 2.62 -12.39 -1.76
CA LEU A 335 1.70 -13.50 -2.05
C LEU A 335 1.99 -14.07 -3.44
N ASP A 336 1.35 -15.19 -3.76
CA ASP A 336 1.34 -15.77 -5.10
C ASP A 336 0.82 -14.75 -6.15
N PRO A 337 1.56 -14.47 -7.23
CA PRO A 337 1.16 -13.53 -8.27
C PRO A 337 -0.20 -13.82 -8.93
N GLU A 338 -0.60 -15.09 -9.00
CA GLU A 338 -1.88 -15.50 -9.60
C GLU A 338 -3.06 -15.44 -8.62
N ARG A 339 -2.79 -15.25 -7.32
CA ARG A 339 -3.83 -15.16 -6.30
C ARG A 339 -4.65 -13.89 -6.48
N GLU A 340 -5.97 -14.03 -6.29
CA GLU A 340 -6.88 -12.89 -6.18
C GLU A 340 -6.82 -12.30 -4.77
N ILE A 341 -6.59 -11.00 -4.67
CA ILE A 341 -6.71 -10.22 -3.45
C ILE A 341 -7.98 -9.37 -3.48
N GLY A 342 -8.72 -9.33 -2.38
CA GLY A 342 -9.78 -8.36 -2.10
C GLY A 342 -10.29 -8.48 -0.65
N PRO A 343 -11.23 -7.62 -0.22
CA PRO A 343 -11.82 -7.70 1.11
C PRO A 343 -12.50 -9.07 1.37
N ILE A 344 -12.36 -9.60 2.59
CA ILE A 344 -12.99 -10.86 3.02
C ILE A 344 -14.49 -10.67 3.15
N ALA A 345 -15.29 -11.56 2.56
CA ALA A 345 -16.75 -11.49 2.60
C ALA A 345 -17.31 -11.43 4.02
N GLN A 346 -16.77 -12.23 4.94
CA GLN A 346 -17.13 -12.27 6.37
C GLN A 346 -16.92 -10.93 7.10
N MET A 347 -16.05 -10.06 6.57
CA MET A 347 -15.71 -8.76 7.17
C MET A 347 -16.52 -7.60 6.55
N LEU A 348 -17.39 -7.91 5.59
CA LEU A 348 -18.29 -6.94 4.97
C LEU A 348 -19.62 -6.96 5.71
N THR A 349 -20.01 -5.82 6.23
CA THR A 349 -21.31 -5.58 6.85
C THR A 349 -22.02 -4.46 6.10
N GLU A 350 -23.31 -4.23 6.38
CA GLU A 350 -24.02 -3.09 5.78
C GLU A 350 -23.37 -1.74 6.13
N ASP A 351 -22.83 -1.61 7.35
CA ASP A 351 -22.12 -0.44 7.84
C ASP A 351 -20.64 -0.38 7.43
N ARG A 352 -20.08 -1.50 6.91
CA ARG A 352 -18.70 -1.60 6.44
C ARG A 352 -18.63 -2.30 5.07
N PRO A 353 -19.06 -1.62 3.98
CA PRO A 353 -18.98 -2.19 2.64
C PRO A 353 -17.53 -2.28 2.16
N ALA A 354 -17.29 -3.09 1.13
CA ALA A 354 -15.98 -3.25 0.51
C ALA A 354 -15.42 -1.89 0.04
N ARG A 355 -14.21 -1.55 0.48
CA ARG A 355 -13.50 -0.33 0.04
C ARG A 355 -12.58 -0.59 -1.14
N TYR A 356 -12.16 -1.83 -1.36
CA TYR A 356 -11.22 -2.21 -2.42
C TYR A 356 -11.86 -3.23 -3.36
N ARG A 357 -11.51 -3.16 -4.64
CA ARG A 357 -11.91 -4.15 -5.64
C ARG A 357 -11.05 -5.40 -5.54
N LYS A 358 -11.60 -6.52 -6.00
CA LYS A 358 -10.83 -7.75 -6.23
C LYS A 358 -9.91 -7.58 -7.44
N MET A 359 -8.67 -8.08 -7.34
CA MET A 359 -7.70 -8.11 -8.44
C MET A 359 -6.62 -9.16 -8.18
N LYS A 360 -5.85 -9.56 -9.21
CA LYS A 360 -4.70 -10.45 -8.99
C LYS A 360 -3.51 -9.71 -8.38
N VAL A 361 -2.71 -10.41 -7.58
CA VAL A 361 -1.49 -9.88 -6.98
C VAL A 361 -0.53 -9.34 -8.04
N LYS A 362 -0.34 -10.02 -9.17
CA LYS A 362 0.51 -9.52 -10.25
C LYS A 362 0.06 -8.18 -10.83
N ASP A 363 -1.25 -7.99 -10.98
CA ASP A 363 -1.83 -6.75 -11.49
C ASP A 363 -1.68 -5.63 -10.46
N PHE A 364 -1.80 -5.99 -9.17
CA PHE A 364 -1.59 -5.09 -8.05
C PHE A 364 -0.13 -4.62 -7.95
N LEU A 365 0.84 -5.53 -8.08
CA LEU A 365 2.26 -5.22 -8.11
C LEU A 365 2.62 -4.33 -9.31
N ALA A 366 2.10 -4.65 -10.51
CA ALA A 366 2.31 -3.83 -11.69
C ALA A 366 1.76 -2.40 -11.52
N ALA A 367 0.54 -2.26 -10.99
CA ALA A 367 -0.04 -0.96 -10.65
C ALA A 367 0.77 -0.23 -9.58
N HIS A 368 1.29 -0.94 -8.57
CA HIS A 368 2.14 -0.36 -7.55
C HIS A 368 3.40 0.27 -8.12
N PHE A 369 4.16 -0.46 -8.95
CA PHE A 369 5.39 0.09 -9.54
C PHE A 369 5.13 1.27 -10.47
N GLU A 370 3.95 1.31 -11.11
CA GLU A 370 3.48 2.44 -11.93
C GLU A 370 3.17 3.68 -11.09
N HIS A 371 2.48 3.52 -9.95
CA HIS A 371 2.23 4.62 -9.02
C HIS A 371 3.49 5.06 -8.28
N PHE A 372 4.34 4.13 -7.86
CA PHE A 372 5.60 4.41 -7.17
C PHE A 372 6.56 5.24 -8.05
N SER A 373 6.64 4.98 -9.36
CA SER A 373 7.44 5.82 -10.27
C SER A 373 6.93 7.26 -10.37
N ARG A 374 5.64 7.51 -10.07
CA ARG A 374 5.04 8.84 -9.98
C ARG A 374 5.08 9.45 -8.57
N GLY A 375 5.56 8.70 -7.57
CA GLY A 375 5.50 9.12 -6.15
C GLY A 375 4.09 9.04 -5.55
N GLU A 376 3.21 8.22 -6.12
CA GLU A 376 1.83 8.03 -5.68
C GLU A 376 1.66 6.70 -4.95
N ARG A 377 0.62 6.57 -4.12
CA ARG A 377 0.26 5.32 -3.46
C ARG A 377 -0.82 4.59 -4.25
N VAL A 378 -0.56 3.32 -4.59
CA VAL A 378 -1.52 2.47 -5.30
C VAL A 378 -2.83 2.28 -4.54
N VAL A 379 -2.80 2.23 -3.21
CA VAL A 379 -4.01 2.00 -2.41
C VAL A 379 -5.07 3.10 -2.59
N ASP A 380 -4.63 4.33 -2.86
CA ASP A 380 -5.53 5.47 -3.05
C ASP A 380 -6.27 5.41 -4.39
N SER A 381 -5.69 4.76 -5.41
CA SER A 381 -6.35 4.56 -6.71
C SER A 381 -7.31 3.37 -6.73
N LEU A 382 -7.13 2.40 -5.83
CA LEU A 382 -7.95 1.18 -5.75
C LEU A 382 -9.26 1.34 -4.97
N ARG A 383 -9.47 2.49 -4.32
CA ARG A 383 -10.67 2.74 -3.54
C ARG A 383 -11.92 2.75 -4.43
N ILE A 384 -12.92 1.96 -4.04
CA ILE A 384 -14.24 1.97 -4.67
C ILE A 384 -14.87 3.34 -4.41
N ARG A 385 -15.02 4.13 -5.47
CA ARG A 385 -15.81 5.37 -5.39
C ARG A 385 -17.27 4.98 -5.16
N SER A 386 -17.79 5.27 -3.97
CA SER A 386 -19.22 5.15 -3.72
C SER A 386 -19.95 6.08 -4.69
N ARG A 387 -20.75 5.51 -5.62
CA ARG A 387 -21.86 6.29 -6.18
C ARG A 387 -22.71 6.64 -4.97
N LYS A 388 -22.86 7.93 -4.65
CA LYS A 388 -23.88 8.35 -3.68
C LYS A 388 -25.19 7.75 -4.18
N LYS A 389 -25.70 6.70 -3.52
CA LYS A 389 -27.13 6.42 -3.56
C LYS A 389 -27.74 7.64 -2.88
N VAL A 390 -28.14 8.62 -3.66
CA VAL A 390 -29.15 9.56 -3.20
C VAL A 390 -30.34 8.67 -2.91
N SER A 391 -30.67 8.47 -1.64
CA SER A 391 -31.90 7.80 -1.25
C SER A 391 -33.04 8.63 -1.83
N LEU A 392 -33.68 8.11 -2.88
CA LEU A 392 -34.90 8.66 -3.49
C LEU A 392 -36.04 8.82 -2.47
N VAL A 393 -35.90 8.23 -1.27
CA VAL A 393 -36.85 8.37 -0.15
C VAL A 393 -36.97 9.82 0.33
N ASN A 394 -35.87 10.60 0.37
CA ASN A 394 -35.93 12.00 0.82
C ASN A 394 -36.16 12.99 -0.33
N PHE A 395 -35.95 12.58 -1.57
CA PHE A 395 -36.25 13.44 -2.72
C PHE A 395 -37.76 13.54 -2.94
N ASN A 396 -38.52 12.51 -2.60
CA ASN A 396 -39.96 12.51 -2.80
C ASN A 396 -40.69 13.47 -1.85
N GLN A 397 -40.25 13.57 -0.60
CA GLN A 397 -40.91 14.44 0.40
C GLN A 397 -40.58 15.93 0.16
N ASP A 398 -39.31 16.24 -0.11
CA ASP A 398 -38.86 17.62 -0.36
C ASP A 398 -39.31 18.14 -1.75
N PHE A 399 -39.45 17.24 -2.74
CA PHE A 399 -40.04 17.58 -4.04
C PHE A 399 -41.57 17.70 -3.96
N GLN A 400 -42.27 16.82 -3.23
CA GLN A 400 -43.71 16.95 -3.03
C GLN A 400 -44.08 18.20 -2.23
N GLU A 401 -43.32 18.57 -1.19
CA GLU A 401 -43.54 19.81 -0.44
C GLU A 401 -43.27 21.06 -1.29
N LYS A 402 -42.23 21.05 -2.12
CA LYS A 402 -41.93 22.18 -3.03
C LYS A 402 -42.92 22.29 -4.19
N VAL A 403 -43.42 21.17 -4.71
CA VAL A 403 -44.48 21.15 -5.73
C VAL A 403 -45.83 21.59 -5.11
N MET A 404 -46.19 21.13 -3.91
CA MET A 404 -47.41 21.57 -3.21
C MET A 404 -47.37 23.06 -2.86
N MET A 405 -46.23 23.60 -2.39
CA MET A 405 -46.10 25.05 -2.16
C MET A 405 -46.21 25.87 -3.46
N HIS A 406 -45.70 25.37 -4.59
CA HIS A 406 -45.82 26.06 -5.88
C HIS A 406 -47.26 26.02 -6.42
N VAL A 407 -47.95 24.90 -6.22
CA VAL A 407 -49.38 24.74 -6.57
C VAL A 407 -50.26 25.61 -5.68
N GLU A 408 -49.97 25.73 -4.37
CA GLU A 408 -50.72 26.60 -3.46
C GLU A 408 -50.49 28.09 -3.74
N SER A 409 -49.24 28.51 -4.04
CA SER A 409 -48.99 29.91 -4.44
C SER A 409 -49.59 30.28 -5.81
N SER A 410 -49.75 29.29 -6.70
CA SER A 410 -50.45 29.46 -7.98
C SER A 410 -51.97 29.47 -7.83
N ARG A 411 -52.50 28.87 -6.76
CA ARG A 411 -53.94 28.85 -6.42
C ARG A 411 -54.41 30.22 -5.91
N ASP A 412 -53.58 30.91 -5.14
CA ASP A 412 -53.85 32.30 -4.69
C ASP A 412 -53.73 33.32 -5.83
N ALA A 413 -52.96 33.00 -6.88
CA ALA A 413 -52.80 33.84 -8.07
C ALA A 413 -53.88 33.61 -9.16
N HIS A 414 -54.76 32.60 -9.01
CA HIS A 414 -55.82 32.27 -9.97
C HIS A 414 -57.24 32.29 -9.36
N SER A 415 -57.43 32.87 -8.16
CA SER A 415 -58.77 33.15 -7.60
C SER A 415 -59.46 34.39 -8.24
N ARG A 416 -58.89 34.98 -9.28
CA ARG A 416 -59.52 36.09 -10.02
C ARG A 416 -59.30 35.90 -11.51
N LEU A 417 -60.03 34.98 -12.13
CA LEU A 417 -60.50 35.02 -13.52
C LEU A 417 -61.25 33.70 -13.81
N LEU A 418 -62.59 33.81 -13.96
CA LEU A 418 -63.50 32.89 -14.68
C LEU A 418 -63.73 31.53 -13.98
N ASP A 419 -64.88 31.22 -13.35
CA ASP A 419 -66.26 31.15 -13.88
C ASP A 419 -66.31 30.63 -15.32
N GLU A 420 -66.16 29.30 -15.48
CA GLU A 420 -67.12 28.39 -16.14
C GLU A 420 -66.50 26.98 -16.30
N ASN A 421 -67.27 25.95 -15.91
CA ASN A 421 -67.09 24.51 -16.20
C ASN A 421 -65.84 23.78 -15.66
N VAL A 422 -65.93 23.41 -14.38
CA VAL A 422 -65.14 22.31 -13.79
C VAL A 422 -65.82 20.98 -14.15
N GLU A 423 -65.38 20.32 -15.22
CA GLU A 423 -65.47 18.85 -15.40
C GLU A 423 -64.81 18.42 -16.73
N SER A 424 -63.47 18.42 -16.79
CA SER A 424 -62.67 17.49 -17.62
C SER A 424 -61.19 17.87 -17.57
N CYS A 425 -60.42 17.31 -16.64
CA CYS A 425 -58.96 17.23 -16.74
C CYS A 425 -58.44 16.24 -15.68
N LEU A 426 -59.00 15.03 -15.71
CA LEU A 426 -58.40 13.84 -15.09
C LEU A 426 -58.00 12.90 -16.21
N GLU A 427 -57.04 13.28 -17.05
CA GLU A 427 -56.43 12.36 -18.03
C GLU A 427 -55.15 12.94 -18.66
N LEU A 428 -54.12 13.14 -17.84
CA LEU A 428 -52.73 13.18 -18.32
C LEU A 428 -51.86 12.28 -17.44
N SER A 429 -52.35 11.06 -17.18
CA SER A 429 -51.48 9.95 -16.82
C SER A 429 -50.85 9.42 -18.11
N HIS A 430 -49.62 9.82 -18.42
CA HIS A 430 -48.58 9.05 -19.11
C HIS A 430 -47.46 10.00 -19.53
N VAL A 431 -46.74 10.52 -18.54
CA VAL A 431 -45.38 11.00 -18.78
C VAL A 431 -44.46 9.82 -18.49
N ASP A 432 -43.79 9.32 -19.53
CA ASP A 432 -42.86 8.20 -19.42
C ASP A 432 -41.62 8.61 -18.60
N PHE A 433 -41.61 8.19 -17.34
CA PHE A 433 -40.53 8.48 -16.39
C PHE A 433 -39.19 7.88 -16.84
N ASP A 434 -39.18 6.86 -17.70
CA ASP A 434 -37.96 6.24 -18.20
C ASP A 434 -37.26 7.15 -19.23
N PHE A 435 -38.03 7.95 -19.99
CA PHE A 435 -37.51 8.93 -20.95
C PHE A 435 -36.82 10.11 -20.25
N ILE A 436 -37.43 10.68 -19.21
CA ILE A 436 -36.84 11.78 -18.42
C ILE A 436 -35.57 11.31 -17.69
N THR A 437 -35.56 10.07 -17.23
CA THR A 437 -34.42 9.49 -16.50
C THR A 437 -33.23 9.22 -17.43
N ARG A 438 -33.46 8.81 -18.68
CA ARG A 438 -32.39 8.64 -19.68
C ARG A 438 -31.74 9.97 -20.09
N VAL A 439 -32.54 11.03 -20.22
CA VAL A 439 -32.03 12.36 -20.63
C VAL A 439 -31.27 13.06 -19.49
N LEU A 440 -31.60 12.80 -18.22
CA LEU A 440 -30.87 13.36 -17.07
C LEU A 440 -29.60 12.58 -16.69
N LEU A 441 -29.49 11.31 -17.07
CA LEU A 441 -28.33 10.45 -16.78
C LEU A 441 -27.34 10.31 -17.96
N GLY A 442 -27.72 10.71 -19.19
CA GLY A 442 -26.87 10.71 -20.37
C GLY A 442 -26.26 12.08 -20.68
N GLY A 443 -24.95 12.24 -20.49
CA GLY A 443 -24.23 13.48 -20.77
C GLY A 443 -23.95 13.74 -22.25
N LEU A 444 -24.97 13.92 -23.10
CA LEU A 444 -24.81 14.32 -24.50
C LEU A 444 -25.60 15.62 -24.78
N GLN A 445 -24.92 16.63 -25.32
CA GLN A 445 -25.48 17.97 -25.49
C GLN A 445 -26.61 18.08 -26.54
N GLU A 446 -26.74 17.13 -27.47
CA GLU A 446 -27.68 17.24 -28.59
C GLU A 446 -29.15 16.98 -28.19
N GLU A 447 -29.44 16.23 -27.12
CA GLU A 447 -30.82 15.96 -26.69
C GLU A 447 -31.46 17.09 -25.83
N LYS A 448 -30.66 18.04 -25.34
CA LYS A 448 -31.19 19.25 -24.67
C LYS A 448 -31.94 20.19 -25.63
N ALA A 449 -31.63 20.13 -26.92
CA ALA A 449 -32.35 20.89 -27.95
C ALA A 449 -33.75 20.32 -28.21
N LEU A 450 -33.91 19.00 -28.14
CA LEU A 450 -35.20 18.31 -28.28
C LEU A 450 -36.14 18.60 -27.09
N LEU A 451 -35.61 18.68 -25.87
CA LEU A 451 -36.38 19.11 -24.68
C LEU A 451 -36.86 20.56 -24.77
N LYS A 452 -36.04 21.47 -25.31
CA LYS A 452 -36.46 22.86 -25.57
C LYS A 452 -37.56 22.93 -26.64
N GLN A 453 -37.48 22.13 -27.71
CA GLN A 453 -38.53 22.06 -28.72
C GLN A 453 -39.83 21.44 -28.20
N ALA A 454 -39.76 20.40 -27.35
CA ALA A 454 -40.95 19.79 -26.76
C ALA A 454 -41.68 20.73 -25.78
N PHE A 455 -40.94 21.55 -25.02
CA PHE A 455 -41.51 22.54 -24.10
C PHE A 455 -42.11 23.75 -24.83
N LEU A 456 -41.55 24.12 -25.99
CA LEU A 456 -42.11 25.14 -26.89
C LEU A 456 -43.34 24.63 -27.66
N TRP A 457 -43.46 23.32 -27.88
CA TRP A 457 -44.62 22.74 -28.56
C TRP A 457 -45.84 22.61 -27.62
N SER A 458 -45.63 22.30 -26.33
CA SER A 458 -46.73 22.26 -25.35
C SER A 458 -47.28 23.64 -24.96
N THR A 459 -46.49 24.71 -25.16
CA THR A 459 -46.94 26.10 -24.93
C THR A 459 -47.59 26.75 -26.16
N CYS A 460 -47.49 26.14 -27.35
CA CYS A 460 -48.10 26.68 -28.58
C CYS A 460 -49.35 25.93 -29.08
N VAL A 461 -49.71 24.77 -28.53
CA VAL A 461 -50.94 24.02 -28.93
C VAL A 461 -52.11 24.26 -27.94
N GLY A 462 -52.00 25.30 -27.11
CA GLY A 462 -53.05 25.76 -26.18
C GLY A 462 -53.66 27.11 -26.57
N GLN A 463 -53.91 27.34 -27.87
CA GLN A 463 -54.87 28.34 -28.37
C GLN A 463 -55.86 27.66 -29.31
#